data_AF-A0A660WBY8-F1
#
_entry.id   AF-A0A660WBY8-F1
#
_cell.length_a   1.000
_cell.length_b   1.000
_cell.length_c   1.000
_cell.angle_alpha   90.00
_cell.angle_beta   90.00
_cell.angle_gamma   90.00
#
_symmetry.space_group_name_H-M   'P 1'
#
loop_
_entity.id
_entity.type
_entity.pdbx_description
1 polymer ?
#
loop_
_entity_poly.entity_id
_entity_poly.type
_entity_poly.pdbx_seq_one_letter_code
_entity_poly.pdbx_strand_id
1 'polypeptide(L)'
;MQAPGLNKPQDKKTPGFGDVMKAYVDNVDAKQKTAAGAMQDLVAGKTNDVLPVVNQIAKADLSFKLLMGVRNKVIEAYKETMRMQV
;
A
#
# COMPACT_ATOMS: atom_id res chain seq x y z
N MET A 1 -17.96 -9.24 49.92
CA MET A 1 -17.84 -9.93 48.61
C MET A 1 -18.28 -8.93 47.55
N GLN A 2 -17.35 -8.28 46.84
CA GLN A 2 -17.65 -7.35 45.75
C GLN A 2 -17.14 -7.98 44.45
N ALA A 3 -18.02 -8.11 43.47
CA ALA A 3 -17.74 -8.73 42.19
C ALA A 3 -16.71 -7.89 41.38
N PRO A 4 -15.67 -8.50 40.79
CA PRO A 4 -14.82 -7.81 39.84
C PRO A 4 -15.62 -7.45 38.58
N GLY A 5 -15.68 -6.15 38.27
CA GLY A 5 -16.27 -5.64 37.03
C GLY A 5 -15.59 -6.26 35.81
N LEU A 6 -16.42 -6.79 34.92
CA LEU A 6 -16.04 -7.33 33.62
C LEU A 6 -15.28 -6.28 32.80
N ASN A 7 -13.96 -6.48 32.65
CA ASN A 7 -13.15 -5.77 31.67
C ASN A 7 -13.69 -6.14 30.27
N LYS A 8 -14.43 -5.23 29.64
CA LYS A 8 -14.88 -5.40 28.25
C LYS A 8 -13.64 -5.63 27.38
N PRO A 9 -13.58 -6.68 26.54
CA PRO A 9 -12.51 -6.81 25.58
C PRO A 9 -12.55 -5.55 24.70
N GLN A 10 -11.46 -4.78 24.74
CA GLN A 10 -11.25 -3.71 23.78
C GLN A 10 -11.27 -4.34 22.38
N ASP A 11 -12.36 -4.09 21.65
CA ASP A 11 -12.46 -4.28 20.21
C ASP A 11 -11.39 -3.43 19.54
N LYS A 12 -10.15 -3.94 19.49
CA LYS A 12 -9.20 -3.53 18.48
C LYS A 12 -9.79 -4.00 17.16
N LYS A 13 -10.57 -3.12 16.50
CA LYS A 13 -11.04 -3.35 15.14
C LYS A 13 -9.81 -3.64 14.28
N THR A 14 -9.57 -4.91 14.00
CA THR A 14 -8.56 -5.33 13.03
C THR A 14 -8.90 -4.66 11.71
N PRO A 15 -7.96 -3.95 11.07
CA PRO A 15 -8.21 -3.31 9.79
C PRO A 15 -8.78 -4.32 8.79
N GLY A 16 -9.85 -3.95 8.09
CA GLY A 16 -10.41 -4.79 7.06
C GLY A 16 -9.47 -4.90 5.87
N PHE A 17 -9.67 -5.90 5.01
CA PHE A 17 -8.88 -6.04 3.79
C PHE A 17 -8.86 -4.75 2.95
N GLY A 18 -9.99 -4.05 2.86
CA GLY A 18 -10.09 -2.77 2.16
C GLY A 18 -9.22 -1.67 2.78
N ASP A 19 -9.13 -1.61 4.10
CA ASP A 19 -8.28 -0.64 4.81
C ASP A 19 -6.80 -0.92 4.55
N VAL A 20 -6.42 -2.20 4.57
CA VAL A 20 -5.05 -2.63 4.25
C VAL A 20 -4.72 -2.29 2.80
N MET A 21 -5.60 -2.63 1.85
CA MET A 21 -5.42 -2.33 0.43
C MET A 21 -5.26 -0.82 0.20
N LYS A 22 -6.10 0.00 0.85
CA LYS A 22 -6.01 1.46 0.79
C LYS A 22 -4.67 1.98 1.30
N ALA A 23 -4.22 1.49 2.46
CA ALA A 23 -2.92 1.86 3.00
C ALA A 23 -1.75 1.51 2.06
N TYR A 24 -1.84 0.39 1.35
CA TYR A 24 -0.83 0.02 0.34
C TYR A 24 -0.87 0.94 -0.89
N VAL A 25 -2.07 1.31 -1.37
CA VAL A 25 -2.22 2.28 -2.47
C VAL A 25 -1.59 3.62 -2.08
N ASP A 26 -1.94 4.14 -0.90
CA ASP A 26 -1.42 5.40 -0.39
C ASP A 26 0.12 5.36 -0.21
N ASN A 27 0.66 4.21 0.23
CA ASN A 27 2.10 4.02 0.36
C ASN A 27 2.82 4.04 -1.01
N VAL A 28 2.24 3.42 -2.03
CA VAL A 28 2.80 3.38 -3.39
C VAL A 28 2.76 4.78 -4.00
N ASP A 29 1.66 5.52 -3.84
CA ASP A 29 1.54 6.91 -4.30
C ASP A 29 2.60 7.82 -3.65
N ALA A 30 2.80 7.71 -2.33
CA ALA A 30 3.84 8.45 -1.62
C ALA A 30 5.25 8.14 -2.15
N LYS A 31 5.54 6.86 -2.42
CA LYS A 31 6.81 6.44 -3.03
C LYS A 31 7.00 6.99 -4.44
N GLN A 32 5.96 6.99 -5.27
CA GLN A 32 6.02 7.57 -6.61
C GLN A 32 6.29 9.07 -6.58
N LYS A 33 5.61 9.81 -5.70
CA LYS A 33 5.86 11.26 -5.50
C LYS A 33 7.28 11.54 -5.02
N THR A 34 7.79 10.73 -4.12
CA THR A 34 9.17 10.85 -3.61
C THR A 34 10.19 10.60 -4.71
N ALA A 35 9.99 9.56 -5.52
CA ALA A 35 10.85 9.25 -6.66
C ALA A 35 10.81 10.37 -7.73
N ALA A 36 9.62 10.93 -8.00
CA ALA A 36 9.48 12.07 -8.91
C ALA A 36 10.20 13.32 -8.43
N GLY A 37 10.13 13.64 -7.13
CA GLY A 37 10.89 14.75 -6.53
C GLY A 37 12.41 14.52 -6.63
N ALA A 38 12.87 13.31 -6.30
CA ALA A 38 14.28 12.96 -6.40
C ALA A 38 14.80 13.04 -7.85
N MET A 39 13.98 12.66 -8.83
CA MET A 39 14.29 12.86 -10.25
C MET A 39 14.38 14.34 -10.63
N GLN A 40 13.44 15.17 -10.18
CA GLN A 40 13.48 16.61 -10.46
C GLN A 40 14.73 17.26 -9.87
N ASP A 41 15.10 16.92 -8.64
CA ASP A 41 16.30 17.47 -8.01
C ASP A 41 17.59 17.02 -8.72
N LEU A 42 17.62 15.79 -9.25
CA LEU A 42 18.74 15.28 -10.05
C LEU A 42 18.88 16.03 -11.37
N VAL A 43 17.78 16.18 -12.12
CA VAL A 43 17.78 16.87 -13.42
C VAL A 43 18.04 18.37 -13.26
N ALA A 44 17.61 18.96 -12.13
CA ALA A 44 17.90 20.35 -11.78
C ALA A 44 19.33 20.58 -11.27
N GLY A 45 20.15 19.53 -11.14
CA GLY A 45 21.52 19.61 -10.63
C GLY A 45 21.63 19.93 -9.14
N LYS A 46 20.53 19.84 -8.38
CA LYS A 46 20.53 20.01 -6.91
C LYS A 46 21.11 18.80 -6.19
N THR A 47 21.09 17.64 -6.84
CA THR A 47 21.83 16.45 -6.43
C THR A 47 22.60 15.92 -7.63
N ASN A 48 23.82 15.45 -7.40
CA ASN A 48 24.63 14.73 -8.40
C ASN A 48 24.63 13.21 -8.14
N ASP A 49 23.90 12.77 -7.12
CA ASP A 49 23.93 11.41 -6.63
C ASP A 49 22.84 10.57 -7.32
N VAL A 50 23.20 9.94 -8.43
CA VAL A 50 22.28 9.22 -9.31
C VAL A 50 21.81 7.90 -8.67
N LEU A 51 22.69 7.20 -7.96
CA LEU A 51 22.41 5.88 -7.37
C LEU A 51 21.20 5.87 -6.42
N PRO A 52 21.10 6.77 -5.42
CA PRO A 52 19.94 6.80 -4.53
C PRO A 52 18.65 7.14 -5.28
N VAL A 53 18.70 8.03 -6.28
CA VAL A 53 17.53 8.41 -7.09
C VAL A 53 17.01 7.19 -7.87
N VAL A 54 17.89 6.49 -8.59
CA VAL A 54 17.54 5.29 -9.35
C VAL A 54 16.98 4.19 -8.44
N ASN A 55 17.54 4.02 -7.23
CA ASN A 55 17.02 3.06 -6.26
C ASN A 55 15.59 3.41 -5.79
N GLN A 56 15.29 4.69 -5.54
CA GLN A 56 13.95 5.11 -5.17
C GLN A 56 12.94 4.87 -6.30
N ILE A 57 13.33 5.14 -7.55
CA ILE A 57 12.52 4.86 -8.73
C ILE A 57 12.24 3.35 -8.84
N ALA A 58 13.27 2.52 -8.74
CA ALA A 58 13.13 1.07 -8.82
C ALA A 58 12.21 0.51 -7.72
N LYS A 59 12.32 1.02 -6.49
CA LYS A 59 11.43 0.66 -5.38
C LYS A 59 9.98 1.07 -5.64
N ALA A 60 9.75 2.27 -6.18
CA ALA A 60 8.41 2.75 -6.50
C ALA A 60 7.76 1.90 -7.62
N ASP A 61 8.51 1.60 -8.68
CA ASP A 61 8.05 0.76 -9.79
C ASP A 61 7.71 -0.68 -9.34
N LEU A 62 8.60 -1.30 -8.55
CA LEU A 62 8.34 -2.64 -8.02
C LEU A 62 7.12 -2.68 -7.10
N SER A 63 6.98 -1.69 -6.22
CA SER A 63 5.82 -1.57 -5.32
C SER A 63 4.52 -1.41 -6.11
N PHE A 64 4.55 -0.64 -7.20
CA PHE A 64 3.40 -0.45 -8.07
C PHE A 64 3.02 -1.72 -8.84
N LYS A 65 4.00 -2.44 -9.38
CA LYS A 65 3.78 -3.74 -10.04
C LYS A 65 3.14 -4.75 -9.10
N LEU A 66 3.62 -4.82 -7.86
CA LEU A 66 3.02 -5.66 -6.83
C LEU A 66 1.56 -5.28 -6.57
N LEU A 67 1.26 -3.98 -6.40
CA LEU A 67 -0.10 -3.49 -6.20
C LEU A 67 -1.03 -3.87 -7.36
N MET A 68 -0.58 -3.76 -8.61
CA MET A 68 -1.35 -4.19 -9.77
C MET A 68 -1.62 -5.69 -9.77
N GLY A 69 -0.66 -6.51 -9.35
CA GLY A 69 -0.85 -7.95 -9.17
C GLY A 69 -1.95 -8.27 -8.15
N VAL A 70 -1.90 -7.61 -6.99
CA VAL A 70 -2.94 -7.76 -5.95
C VAL A 70 -4.30 -7.27 -6.46
N ARG A 71 -4.36 -6.10 -7.12
CA ARG A 71 -5.59 -5.56 -7.73
C ARG A 71 -6.22 -6.57 -8.68
N ASN A 72 -5.43 -7.17 -9.56
CA ASN A 72 -5.92 -8.17 -10.50
C ASN A 72 -6.49 -9.40 -9.78
N LYS A 73 -5.80 -9.89 -8.74
CA LYS A 73 -6.27 -11.03 -7.95
C LYS A 73 -7.59 -10.75 -7.22
N VAL A 74 -7.76 -9.55 -6.70
CA VAL A 74 -9.02 -9.12 -6.06
C VAL A 74 -10.18 -9.08 -7.06
N ILE A 75 -9.94 -8.53 -8.26
CA ILE A 75 -10.93 -8.50 -9.33
C ILE A 75 -11.31 -9.93 -9.77
N GLU A 76 -10.33 -10.82 -9.90
CA GLU A 76 -10.57 -12.24 -10.19
C GLU A 76 -11.43 -12.92 -9.11
N ALA A 77 -11.08 -12.75 -7.84
CA ALA A 77 -11.82 -13.35 -6.73
C ALA A 77 -13.28 -12.85 -6.67
N TYR A 78 -13.50 -11.57 -6.95
CA TYR A 78 -14.85 -11.00 -7.07
C TYR A 78 -15.63 -11.63 -8.23
N LYS A 79 -15.01 -11.74 -9.42
CA LYS A 79 -15.62 -12.39 -10.58
C LYS A 79 -15.95 -13.87 -10.34
N GLU A 80 -15.08 -14.59 -9.64
CA GLU A 80 -15.28 -16.00 -9.31
C GLU A 80 -16.49 -16.20 -8.37
N THR A 81 -16.62 -15.34 -7.37
CA THR A 81 -17.77 -15.37 -6.44
C THR A 81 -19.09 -15.14 -7.19
N MET A 82 -19.12 -14.25 -8.18
CA MET A 82 -20.31 -14.01 -9.01
C MET A 82 -20.65 -15.19 -9.93
N ARG A 83 -19.65 -15.95 -10.39
CA ARG A 83 -19.86 -17.11 -11.27
C ARG A 83 -20.46 -18.33 -10.55
N MET A 84 -20.30 -18.43 -9.23
CA MET A 84 -20.90 -19.52 -8.44
C MET A 84 -22.38 -19.27 -8.08
N GLN A 85 -22.90 -18.05 -8.24
CA GLN A 85 -24.27 -17.69 -7.88
C GLN A 85 -25.27 -17.71 -9.05
N VAL A 86 -24.86 -18.19 -10.23
CA VAL A 86 -25.75 -18.45 -11.38
C VAL A 86 -26.00 -19.93 -11.57
#